data_AF-W8YD10-F1
#
_entry.id   AF-W8YD10-F1
#
_cell.length_a   1.000
_cell.length_b   1.000
_cell.length_c   1.000
_cell.angle_alpha   90.00
_cell.angle_beta   90.00
_cell.angle_gamma   90.00
#
_symmetry.space_group_name_H-M   'P 1'
#
loop_
_entity.id
_entity.type
_entity.pdbx_description
1 polymer ?
#
loop_
_entity_poly.entity_id
_entity_poly.type
_entity_poly.pdbx_seq_one_letter_code
_entity_poly.pdbx_strand_id
1 'polypeptide(L)'
;MKRYKVISATALAAMLLVTGSSTSVFAAEKETTTQQVVQASHVFSPQFIEQTKNLDAIPMNNLDKAVQAALLGPEIKKLKVFDHEFNVKTAYISKLGNQTVVNGQISHHLSFRLDDQVYYRFVKEDGVIKNLEIKIDRGGWTKITAPIGAIIAQYFGVPITPDLLSQIGQQLGVLTDGKWEYAAEAIVAAIGLYVE
;
A
#
# COMPACT_ATOMS: atom_id res chain seq x y z
N MET A 1 -7.46 -22.88 -53.37
CA MET A 1 -6.32 -23.34 -52.53
C MET A 1 -5.25 -22.25 -52.53
N LYS A 2 -4.70 -21.96 -51.34
CA LYS A 2 -3.95 -20.74 -50.98
C LYS A 2 -2.62 -20.61 -51.75
N ARG A 3 -2.31 -19.40 -52.20
CA ARG A 3 -1.02 -19.01 -52.79
C ARG A 3 -0.04 -18.73 -51.66
N TYR A 4 1.06 -19.48 -51.61
CA TYR A 4 2.22 -19.17 -50.79
C TYR A 4 3.18 -18.30 -51.61
N LYS A 5 3.63 -17.18 -51.05
CA LYS A 5 4.83 -16.48 -51.50
C LYS A 5 5.72 -16.23 -50.30
N VAL A 6 6.87 -16.89 -50.34
CA VAL A 6 8.05 -16.69 -49.50
C VAL A 6 8.72 -15.38 -49.91
N ILE A 7 9.05 -14.52 -48.95
CA ILE A 7 10.12 -13.53 -49.13
C ILE A 7 10.96 -13.55 -47.85
N SER A 8 12.14 -14.14 -47.98
CA SER A 8 13.28 -14.03 -47.06
C SER A 8 13.93 -12.66 -47.24
N ALA A 9 14.35 -12.03 -46.14
CA ALA A 9 15.35 -10.96 -46.16
C ALA A 9 16.27 -11.10 -44.94
N THR A 10 17.45 -11.65 -45.20
CA THR A 10 18.66 -11.55 -44.38
C THR A 10 19.33 -10.20 -44.63
N ALA A 11 19.77 -9.49 -43.58
CA ALA A 11 21.02 -8.73 -43.60
C ALA A 11 21.47 -8.41 -42.16
N LEU A 12 22.72 -8.75 -41.87
CA LEU A 12 23.40 -8.68 -40.57
C LEU A 12 24.58 -7.69 -40.64
N ALA A 13 24.64 -6.81 -39.64
CA ALA A 13 25.81 -6.18 -38.98
C ALA A 13 26.76 -5.16 -39.65
N ALA A 14 27.35 -4.37 -38.73
CA ALA A 14 28.61 -3.61 -38.72
C ALA A 14 28.54 -2.13 -39.21
N MET A 15 29.19 -1.11 -38.62
CA MET A 15 30.21 -1.06 -37.56
C MET A 15 30.33 0.38 -36.96
N LEU A 16 31.15 0.47 -35.92
CA LEU A 16 31.42 1.50 -34.91
C LEU A 16 32.28 2.72 -35.34
N LEU A 17 32.22 3.76 -34.48
CA LEU A 17 33.23 4.78 -34.09
C LEU A 17 33.40 6.08 -34.91
N VAL A 18 33.07 7.22 -34.26
CA VAL A 18 33.88 8.45 -34.30
C VAL A 18 33.99 9.05 -32.88
N THR A 19 35.20 9.44 -32.56
CA THR A 19 35.77 9.96 -31.30
C THR A 19 35.34 11.39 -30.95
N GLY A 20 35.27 11.71 -29.66
CA GLY A 20 35.26 13.09 -29.16
C GLY A 20 35.35 13.18 -27.64
N SER A 21 36.56 13.35 -27.10
CA SER A 21 36.79 13.80 -25.72
C SER A 21 36.31 15.24 -25.52
N SER A 22 35.52 15.49 -24.49
CA SER A 22 35.50 16.76 -23.74
C SER A 22 34.81 16.53 -22.40
N THR A 23 35.58 16.69 -21.33
CA THR A 23 35.12 16.71 -19.94
C THR A 23 34.32 17.99 -19.68
N SER A 24 33.05 17.86 -19.35
CA SER A 24 32.28 18.91 -18.68
C SER A 24 31.42 18.27 -17.61
N VAL A 25 31.98 18.19 -16.40
CA VAL A 25 31.25 17.90 -15.17
C VAL A 25 30.43 19.14 -14.86
N PHE A 26 29.15 19.15 -15.24
CA PHE A 26 28.18 20.04 -14.62
C PHE A 26 27.70 19.35 -13.34
N ALA A 27 28.22 19.83 -12.21
CA ALA A 27 27.60 19.62 -10.92
C ALA A 27 26.24 20.31 -10.93
N ALA A 28 25.19 19.54 -11.21
CA ALA A 28 23.82 19.96 -10.92
C ALA A 28 23.59 19.73 -9.43
N GLU A 29 23.58 20.83 -8.67
CA GLU A 29 23.11 20.90 -7.30
C GLU A 29 21.73 20.25 -7.21
N LYS A 30 21.61 19.22 -6.37
CA LYS A 30 20.35 18.53 -6.12
C LYS A 30 19.53 19.39 -5.15
N GLU A 31 18.87 20.42 -5.68
CA GLU A 31 17.67 20.96 -5.03
C GLU A 31 16.49 20.05 -5.39
N THR A 32 16.14 19.12 -4.51
CA THR A 32 14.87 18.38 -4.61
C THR A 32 14.43 17.91 -3.23
N THR A 33 13.89 18.84 -2.44
CA THR A 33 13.23 18.48 -1.17
C THR A 33 11.94 19.27 -0.92
N THR A 34 11.29 19.80 -1.95
CA THR A 34 10.07 20.61 -1.76
C THR A 34 8.90 20.17 -2.65
N GLN A 35 9.14 19.68 -3.86
CA GLN A 35 8.02 19.32 -4.77
C GLN A 35 7.32 18.01 -4.39
N GLN A 36 8.01 17.07 -3.75
CA GLN A 36 7.40 15.79 -3.36
C GLN A 36 6.46 15.92 -2.14
N VAL A 37 6.72 16.90 -1.27
CA VAL A 37 5.91 17.18 -0.07
C VAL A 37 4.59 17.91 -0.44
N VAL A 38 4.61 18.76 -1.47
CA VAL A 38 3.45 19.58 -1.86
C VAL A 38 2.37 18.80 -2.62
N GLN A 39 2.69 17.68 -3.27
CA GLN A 39 1.68 16.81 -3.90
C GLN A 39 1.00 15.87 -2.90
N ALA A 40 1.68 15.50 -1.81
CA ALA A 40 1.15 14.60 -0.77
C ALA A 40 0.16 15.28 0.18
N SER A 41 0.23 16.60 0.37
CA SER A 41 -0.60 17.34 1.33
C SER A 41 -2.09 17.36 1.01
N HIS A 42 -2.48 17.03 -0.23
CA HIS A 42 -3.89 16.88 -0.61
C HIS A 42 -4.38 15.43 -0.58
N VAL A 43 -3.51 14.44 -0.35
CA VAL A 43 -3.88 13.02 -0.37
C VAL A 43 -4.01 12.46 1.05
N PHE A 44 -3.32 13.07 2.01
CA PHE A 44 -3.25 12.59 3.39
C PHE A 44 -3.80 13.59 4.38
N SER A 45 -4.40 13.09 5.45
CA SER A 45 -5.06 13.92 6.46
C SER A 45 -4.04 14.80 7.20
N PRO A 46 -4.45 15.96 7.72
CA PRO A 46 -3.56 16.83 8.49
C PRO A 46 -2.93 16.12 9.70
N GLN A 47 -3.68 15.21 10.33
CA GLN A 47 -3.20 14.37 11.43
C GLN A 47 -2.01 13.49 11.01
N PHE A 48 -2.08 12.88 9.82
CA PHE A 48 -0.97 12.09 9.29
C PHE A 48 0.26 12.95 8.98
N ILE A 49 0.05 14.12 8.40
CA ILE A 49 1.14 15.07 8.10
C ILE A 49 1.81 15.56 9.39
N GLU A 50 1.06 15.74 10.48
CA GLU A 50 1.61 16.10 11.78
C GLU A 50 2.38 14.95 12.44
N GLN A 51 1.84 13.73 12.40
CA GLN A 51 2.52 12.53 12.91
C GLN A 51 3.86 12.29 12.21
N THR A 52 3.91 12.46 10.89
CA THR A 52 5.13 12.27 10.10
C THR A 52 6.19 13.36 10.33
N LYS A 53 5.82 14.54 10.85
CA LYS A 53 6.79 15.58 11.22
C LYS A 53 7.50 15.33 12.55
N ASN A 54 6.89 14.52 13.42
CA ASN A 54 7.39 14.23 14.77
C ASN A 54 8.01 12.82 14.88
N LEU A 55 8.40 12.21 13.76
CA LEU A 55 8.93 10.84 13.69
C LEU A 55 10.11 10.58 14.63
N ASP A 56 10.96 11.58 14.85
CA ASP A 56 12.14 11.46 15.70
C ASP A 56 11.85 11.64 17.20
N ALA A 57 10.67 12.16 17.56
CA ALA A 57 10.34 12.56 18.92
C ALA A 57 9.50 11.52 19.69
N ILE A 58 8.68 10.73 18.99
CA ILE A 58 7.78 9.75 19.63
C ILE A 58 7.89 8.41 18.91
N PRO A 59 8.26 7.31 19.61
CA PRO A 59 8.30 5.99 18.99
C PRO A 59 6.87 5.57 18.58
N MET A 60 6.66 5.44 17.27
CA MET A 60 5.39 4.98 16.70
C MET A 60 5.09 3.52 17.10
N ASN A 61 3.81 3.23 17.34
CA ASN A 61 3.35 1.86 17.48
C ASN A 61 3.42 1.14 16.12
N ASN A 62 3.30 -0.19 16.12
CA ASN A 62 3.46 -0.97 14.88
C ASN A 62 2.29 -0.81 13.90
N LEU A 63 1.09 -0.42 14.36
CA LEU A 63 -0.02 -0.10 13.46
C LEU A 63 0.27 1.18 12.69
N ASP A 64 0.79 2.22 13.35
CA ASP A 64 1.17 3.49 12.72
C ASP A 64 2.32 3.28 11.72
N LYS A 65 3.29 2.42 12.05
CA LYS A 65 4.34 2.00 11.11
C LYS A 65 3.76 1.30 9.87
N ALA A 66 2.74 0.46 10.05
CA ALA A 66 2.06 -0.20 8.94
C ALA A 66 1.37 0.83 8.04
N VAL A 67 0.64 1.78 8.63
CA VAL A 67 0.02 2.89 7.89
C VAL A 67 1.07 3.68 7.13
N GLN A 68 2.17 4.08 7.77
CA GLN A 68 3.23 4.85 7.12
C GLN A 68 3.83 4.10 5.93
N ALA A 69 4.13 2.81 6.09
CA ALA A 69 4.65 1.96 5.01
C ALA A 69 3.66 1.87 3.84
N ALA A 70 2.37 1.77 4.12
CA ALA A 70 1.33 1.73 3.12
C ALA A 70 1.15 3.08 2.40
N LEU A 71 1.20 4.21 3.12
CA LEU A 71 0.91 5.52 2.54
C LEU A 71 2.12 6.17 1.86
N LEU A 72 3.30 6.02 2.44
CA LEU A 72 4.53 6.71 2.02
C LEU A 72 5.63 5.75 1.57
N GLY A 73 5.58 4.50 2.02
CA GLY A 73 6.71 3.58 1.89
C GLY A 73 7.91 3.97 2.74
N PRO A 74 9.03 3.23 2.61
CA PRO A 74 9.17 2.00 1.83
C PRO A 74 8.39 0.83 2.45
N GLU A 75 8.32 -0.30 1.73
CA GLU A 75 7.75 -1.55 2.25
C GLU A 75 8.45 -1.95 3.56
N ILE A 76 7.67 -2.32 4.57
CA ILE A 76 8.19 -2.88 5.82
C ILE A 76 7.87 -4.37 5.85
N LYS A 77 8.87 -5.21 6.12
CA LYS A 77 8.73 -6.66 6.22
C LYS A 77 8.70 -7.13 7.67
N LYS A 78 7.98 -8.21 7.94
CA LYS A 78 7.83 -8.86 9.26
C LYS A 78 7.45 -7.90 10.39
N LEU A 79 6.60 -6.91 10.08
CA LEU A 79 6.08 -5.96 11.04
C LEU A 79 5.02 -6.65 11.91
N LYS A 80 5.25 -6.68 13.23
CA LYS A 80 4.34 -7.34 14.16
C LYS A 80 3.15 -6.43 14.49
N VAL A 81 1.94 -6.79 14.06
CA VAL A 81 0.68 -6.07 14.34
C VAL A 81 -0.31 -7.06 14.97
N PHE A 82 -0.80 -6.76 16.18
CA PHE A 82 -1.69 -7.64 16.96
C PHE A 82 -1.24 -9.11 17.01
N ASP A 83 0.02 -9.34 17.38
CA ASP A 83 0.65 -10.67 17.45
C ASP A 83 0.83 -11.45 16.13
N HIS A 84 0.54 -10.82 14.99
CA HIS A 84 0.79 -11.39 13.66
C HIS A 84 1.89 -10.61 12.92
N GLU A 85 2.72 -11.30 12.15
CA GLU A 85 3.76 -10.67 11.34
C GLU A 85 3.21 -10.34 9.95
N PHE A 86 3.44 -9.11 9.47
CA PHE A 86 3.00 -8.66 8.17
C PHE A 86 4.14 -8.07 7.33
N ASN A 87 4.06 -8.27 6.02
CA ASN A 87 4.76 -7.40 5.07
C ASN A 87 3.77 -6.37 4.54
N VAL A 88 4.09 -5.09 4.70
CA VAL A 88 3.20 -3.99 4.34
C VAL A 88 3.82 -3.24 3.16
N LYS A 89 3.18 -3.36 1.99
CA LYS A 89 3.64 -2.71 0.77
C LYS A 89 3.01 -1.34 0.62
N THR A 90 3.71 -0.44 -0.07
CA THR A 90 3.18 0.86 -0.43
C THR A 90 1.97 0.73 -1.34
N ALA A 91 0.89 1.41 -0.98
CA ALA A 91 -0.36 1.45 -1.70
C ALA A 91 -0.26 2.41 -2.89
N TYR A 92 -1.02 2.10 -3.93
CA TYR A 92 -1.32 3.02 -5.00
C TYR A 92 -2.52 3.89 -4.62
N ILE A 93 -2.31 5.20 -4.53
CA ILE A 93 -3.32 6.16 -4.10
C ILE A 93 -3.46 7.22 -5.19
N SER A 94 -4.71 7.47 -5.60
CA SER A 94 -5.04 8.51 -6.58
C SER A 94 -6.21 9.34 -6.11
N LYS A 95 -6.11 10.66 -6.19
CA LYS A 95 -7.17 11.61 -5.81
C LYS A 95 -7.74 12.32 -7.03
N LEU A 96 -9.06 12.40 -7.10
CA LEU A 96 -9.81 13.15 -8.11
C LEU A 96 -10.95 13.91 -7.41
N GLY A 97 -10.77 15.22 -7.24
CA GLY A 97 -11.74 16.05 -6.51
C GLY A 97 -11.85 15.63 -5.03
N ASN A 98 -13.06 15.33 -4.59
CA ASN A 98 -13.37 14.82 -3.24
C ASN A 98 -13.23 13.29 -3.11
N GLN A 99 -12.84 12.60 -4.19
CA GLN A 99 -12.72 11.16 -4.23
C GLN A 99 -11.26 10.73 -4.19
N THR A 100 -10.91 9.86 -3.24
CA THR A 100 -9.60 9.21 -3.20
C THR A 100 -9.75 7.70 -3.33
N VAL A 101 -9.08 7.13 -4.32
CA VAL A 101 -9.06 5.69 -4.58
C VAL A 101 -7.76 5.12 -4.02
N VAL A 102 -7.89 4.10 -3.19
CA VAL A 102 -6.77 3.41 -2.55
C VAL A 102 -6.76 1.97 -3.02
N ASN A 103 -5.60 1.51 -3.50
CA ASN A 103 -5.36 0.11 -3.86
C ASN A 103 -4.06 -0.32 -3.19
N GLY A 104 -4.07 -1.39 -2.42
CA GLY A 104 -2.85 -1.84 -1.79
C GLY A 104 -2.81 -3.33 -1.51
N GLN A 105 -1.66 -3.73 -0.97
CA GLN A 105 -1.35 -5.12 -0.68
C GLN A 105 -0.59 -5.22 0.64
N ILE A 106 -1.06 -6.10 1.51
CA ILE A 106 -0.29 -6.57 2.66
C ILE A 106 -0.18 -8.10 2.58
N SER A 107 0.83 -8.69 3.23
CA SER A 107 0.91 -10.14 3.36
C SER A 107 1.06 -10.54 4.81
N HIS A 108 0.37 -11.60 5.22
CA HIS A 108 0.60 -12.26 6.50
C HIS A 108 1.81 -13.17 6.34
N HIS A 109 2.88 -12.83 7.05
CA HIS A 109 4.14 -13.52 6.94
C HIS A 109 4.07 -14.90 7.62
N LEU A 110 4.41 -15.94 6.87
CA LEU A 110 4.41 -17.31 7.35
C LEU A 110 5.78 -17.96 7.17
N SER A 111 6.32 -18.57 8.22
CA SER A 111 7.67 -19.14 8.20
C SER A 111 7.81 -20.43 7.40
N PHE A 112 6.74 -21.21 7.25
CA PHE A 112 6.79 -22.59 6.74
C PHE A 112 6.01 -22.82 5.44
N ARG A 113 5.40 -21.77 4.89
CA ARG A 113 4.66 -21.82 3.62
C ARG A 113 4.60 -20.42 3.02
N LEU A 114 4.10 -20.31 1.78
CA LEU A 114 3.87 -19.02 1.16
C LEU A 114 2.93 -18.16 2.02
N ASP A 115 3.32 -16.89 2.20
CA ASP A 115 2.53 -15.86 2.86
C ASP A 115 1.11 -15.79 2.30
N ASP A 116 0.14 -15.54 3.19
CA ASP A 116 -1.20 -15.17 2.74
C ASP A 116 -1.18 -13.73 2.23
N GLN A 117 -1.71 -13.48 1.04
CA GLN A 117 -1.79 -12.16 0.45
C GLN A 117 -3.14 -11.54 0.72
N VAL A 118 -3.16 -10.27 1.09
CA VAL A 118 -4.37 -9.46 1.23
C VAL A 118 -4.28 -8.32 0.24
N TYR A 119 -5.20 -8.30 -0.70
CA TYR A 119 -5.40 -7.18 -1.62
C TYR A 119 -6.61 -6.40 -1.15
N TYR A 120 -6.46 -5.10 -1.03
CA TYR A 120 -7.56 -4.22 -0.64
C TYR A 120 -7.72 -3.09 -1.65
N ARG A 121 -8.96 -2.72 -1.87
CA ARG A 121 -9.34 -1.55 -2.66
C ARG A 121 -10.52 -0.87 -1.99
N PHE A 122 -10.47 0.45 -1.89
CA PHE A 122 -11.62 1.24 -1.46
C PHE A 122 -11.58 2.63 -2.06
N VAL A 123 -12.72 3.31 -1.97
CA VAL A 123 -12.89 4.71 -2.35
C VAL A 123 -13.25 5.49 -1.09
N LYS A 124 -12.50 6.55 -0.77
CA LYS A 124 -12.90 7.51 0.25
C LYS A 124 -13.51 8.72 -0.43
N GLU A 125 -14.70 9.10 0.01
CA GLU A 125 -15.42 10.26 -0.51
C GLU A 125 -16.11 10.95 0.66
N ASP A 126 -15.87 12.25 0.81
CA ASP A 126 -16.40 13.07 1.91
C ASP A 126 -16.14 12.47 3.30
N GLY A 127 -14.96 11.88 3.50
CA GLY A 127 -14.57 11.24 4.77
C GLY A 127 -15.12 9.83 4.97
N VAL A 128 -15.97 9.33 4.07
CA VAL A 128 -16.63 8.02 4.17
C VAL A 128 -15.99 7.01 3.23
N ILE A 129 -15.75 5.80 3.73
CA ILE A 129 -15.27 4.68 2.90
C ILE A 129 -16.44 4.04 2.16
N LYS A 130 -16.29 3.91 0.84
CA LYS A 130 -17.20 3.30 -0.11
C LYS A 130 -16.46 2.21 -0.90
N ASN A 131 -17.23 1.27 -1.45
CA ASN A 131 -16.74 0.21 -2.36
C ASN A 131 -15.50 -0.54 -1.82
N LEU A 132 -15.52 -0.89 -0.53
CA LEU A 132 -14.46 -1.69 0.06
C LEU A 132 -14.50 -3.10 -0.52
N GLU A 133 -13.39 -3.49 -1.14
CA GLU A 133 -13.13 -4.80 -1.66
C GLU A 133 -11.88 -5.34 -0.97
N ILE A 134 -12.00 -6.52 -0.35
CA ILE A 134 -10.85 -7.24 0.21
C ILE A 134 -10.83 -8.62 -0.41
N LYS A 135 -9.66 -9.00 -0.94
CA LYS A 135 -9.40 -10.33 -1.49
C LYS A 135 -8.22 -10.93 -0.75
N ILE A 136 -8.40 -12.13 -0.23
CA ILE A 136 -7.31 -12.92 0.34
C ILE A 136 -6.92 -14.06 -0.59
N ASP A 137 -5.63 -14.25 -0.75
CA ASP A 137 -5.05 -15.42 -1.40
C ASP A 137 -4.20 -16.16 -0.37
N ARG A 138 -4.62 -17.38 -0.01
CA ARG A 138 -3.97 -18.13 1.06
C ARG A 138 -2.73 -18.92 0.66
N GLY A 139 -2.04 -18.57 -0.43
CA GLY A 139 -0.72 -19.13 -0.77
C GLY A 139 -0.68 -20.67 -0.98
N GLY A 140 -1.83 -21.30 -1.20
CA GLY A 140 -1.99 -22.74 -1.51
C GLY A 140 -2.90 -22.93 -2.73
N TRP A 141 -3.16 -24.18 -3.12
CA TRP A 141 -4.04 -24.47 -4.28
C TRP A 141 -5.49 -23.97 -4.11
N THR A 142 -5.90 -23.66 -2.88
CA THR A 142 -7.23 -23.16 -2.58
C THR A 142 -7.24 -21.64 -2.55
N LYS A 143 -7.80 -21.02 -3.59
CA LYS A 143 -8.20 -19.60 -3.55
C LYS A 143 -9.37 -19.50 -2.58
N ILE A 144 -9.16 -18.90 -1.42
CA ILE A 144 -10.24 -18.62 -0.46
C ILE A 144 -10.66 -17.17 -0.61
N THR A 145 -11.81 -16.95 -1.25
CA THR A 145 -12.54 -15.68 -1.12
C THR A 145 -13.26 -15.70 0.22
N ALA A 146 -12.56 -15.29 1.28
CA ALA A 146 -13.16 -15.25 2.62
C ALA A 146 -14.19 -14.11 2.69
N PRO A 147 -15.30 -14.28 3.45
CA PRO A 147 -16.25 -13.20 3.75
C PRO A 147 -15.61 -12.26 4.77
N ILE A 148 -14.70 -11.42 4.28
CA ILE A 148 -13.90 -10.48 5.06
C ILE A 148 -14.53 -9.10 4.96
N GLY A 149 -14.37 -8.34 6.04
CA GLY A 149 -15.09 -7.12 6.32
C GLY A 149 -16.02 -7.28 7.51
N ALA A 150 -15.90 -8.29 8.38
CA ALA A 150 -16.80 -8.34 9.54
C ALA A 150 -16.61 -7.12 10.44
N ILE A 151 -15.38 -6.59 10.53
CA ILE A 151 -15.10 -5.36 11.26
C ILE A 151 -15.45 -4.19 10.35
N ILE A 152 -14.83 -4.09 9.17
CA ILE A 152 -15.00 -2.88 8.36
C ILE A 152 -16.42 -2.73 7.78
N ALA A 153 -17.15 -3.81 7.51
CA ALA A 153 -18.54 -3.76 7.03
C ALA A 153 -19.53 -3.33 8.11
N GLN A 154 -19.25 -3.55 9.40
CA GLN A 154 -20.02 -2.91 10.48
C GLN A 154 -19.90 -1.38 10.42
N TYR A 155 -18.82 -0.88 9.80
CA TYR A 155 -18.52 0.53 9.66
C TYR A 155 -18.64 1.03 8.21
N PHE A 156 -19.25 0.23 7.31
CA PHE A 156 -19.48 0.66 5.94
C PHE A 156 -20.48 1.82 5.92
N GLY A 157 -20.11 2.93 5.28
CA GLY A 157 -20.89 4.16 5.34
C GLY A 157 -20.73 4.98 6.63
N VAL A 158 -19.91 4.51 7.59
CA VAL A 158 -19.57 5.25 8.81
C VAL A 158 -18.20 5.90 8.63
N PRO A 159 -18.02 7.19 9.01
CA PRO A 159 -16.70 7.80 9.02
C PRO A 159 -15.74 7.03 9.94
N ILE A 160 -14.56 6.67 9.44
CA ILE A 160 -13.52 6.08 10.30
C ILE A 160 -12.94 7.18 11.19
N THR A 161 -13.03 6.99 12.51
CA THR A 161 -12.49 7.90 13.52
C THR A 161 -11.39 7.23 14.36
N PRO A 162 -10.54 8.00 15.06
CA PRO A 162 -9.55 7.43 15.98
C PRO A 162 -10.17 6.56 17.08
N ASP A 163 -11.32 6.98 17.63
CA ASP A 163 -12.04 6.20 18.65
C ASP A 163 -12.50 4.84 18.12
N LEU A 164 -12.96 4.80 16.86
CA LEU A 164 -13.34 3.58 16.21
C LEU A 164 -12.15 2.63 16.03
N LEU A 165 -10.99 3.14 15.61
CA LEU A 165 -9.77 2.32 15.51
C LEU A 165 -9.32 1.79 16.87
N SER A 166 -9.48 2.59 17.93
CA SER A 166 -9.21 2.13 19.30
C SER A 166 -10.14 0.99 19.71
N GLN A 167 -11.45 1.10 19.42
CA GLN A 167 -12.42 0.03 19.67
C GLN A 167 -12.09 -1.25 18.90
N ILE A 168 -11.72 -1.12 17.62
CA ILE A 168 -11.25 -2.24 16.81
C ILE A 168 -10.01 -2.86 17.47
N GLY A 169 -9.00 -2.06 17.81
CA GLY A 169 -7.79 -2.53 18.49
C GLY A 169 -8.07 -3.26 19.82
N GLN A 170 -9.01 -2.76 20.62
CA GLN A 170 -9.43 -3.40 21.88
C GLN A 170 -10.17 -4.72 21.64
N GLN A 171 -11.10 -4.76 20.68
CA GLN A 171 -11.80 -5.99 20.29
C GLN A 171 -10.83 -7.06 19.77
N LEU A 172 -9.79 -6.64 19.04
CA LEU A 172 -8.75 -7.52 18.53
C LEU A 172 -7.76 -7.99 19.58
N GLY A 173 -7.42 -7.14 20.53
CA GLY A 173 -6.57 -7.51 21.68
C GLY A 173 -7.20 -8.62 22.54
N VAL A 174 -8.52 -8.81 22.47
CA VAL A 174 -9.24 -9.92 23.13
C VAL A 174 -9.28 -11.19 22.26
N LEU A 175 -9.15 -11.04 20.93
CA LEU A 175 -9.16 -12.14 19.96
C LEU A 175 -7.73 -12.61 19.67
N THR A 176 -7.03 -13.10 20.70
CA THR A 176 -5.63 -13.55 20.60
C THR A 176 -5.44 -14.91 19.90
N ASP A 177 -6.49 -15.51 19.32
CA ASP A 177 -6.40 -16.85 18.75
C ASP A 177 -6.79 -16.89 17.25
N GLY A 178 -5.75 -16.85 16.41
CA GLY A 178 -5.77 -17.48 15.08
C GLY A 178 -6.43 -16.72 13.92
N LYS A 179 -6.94 -15.50 14.10
CA LYS A 179 -7.63 -14.74 13.03
C LYS A 179 -6.86 -13.51 12.57
N TRP A 180 -5.70 -13.76 11.95
CA TRP A 180 -4.83 -12.75 11.36
C TRP A 180 -5.56 -11.85 10.34
N GLU A 181 -6.66 -12.32 9.75
CA GLU A 181 -7.51 -11.55 8.84
C GLU A 181 -8.06 -10.28 9.50
N TYR A 182 -8.35 -10.33 10.79
CA TYR A 182 -8.84 -9.16 11.50
C TYR A 182 -7.74 -8.12 11.76
N ALA A 183 -6.52 -8.57 12.04
CA ALA A 183 -5.37 -7.69 12.13
C ALA A 183 -5.10 -7.02 10.76
N ALA A 184 -5.26 -7.76 9.66
CA ALA A 184 -5.23 -7.21 8.31
C ALA A 184 -6.35 -6.16 8.07
N GLU A 185 -7.59 -6.44 8.48
CA GLU A 185 -8.69 -5.46 8.42
C GLU A 185 -8.38 -4.19 9.23
N ALA A 186 -7.81 -4.31 10.43
CA ALA A 186 -7.44 -3.14 11.23
C ALA A 186 -6.37 -2.26 10.56
N ILE A 187 -5.38 -2.87 9.89
CA ILE A 187 -4.40 -2.12 9.09
C ILE A 187 -5.10 -1.35 7.96
N VAL A 188 -6.01 -2.00 7.22
CA VAL A 188 -6.76 -1.37 6.12
C VAL A 188 -7.65 -0.24 6.63
N ALA A 189 -8.34 -0.43 7.75
CA ALA A 189 -9.14 0.60 8.39
C ALA A 189 -8.29 1.81 8.81
N ALA A 190 -7.11 1.57 9.40
CA ALA A 190 -6.21 2.63 9.81
C ALA A 190 -5.69 3.43 8.61
N ILE A 191 -5.37 2.77 7.49
CA ILE A 191 -5.04 3.45 6.22
C ILE A 191 -6.19 4.36 5.79
N GLY A 192 -7.43 3.87 5.87
CA GLY A 192 -8.63 4.64 5.54
C GLY A 192 -8.86 5.88 6.40
N LEU A 193 -8.39 5.89 7.66
CA LEU A 193 -8.45 7.08 8.52
C LEU A 193 -7.58 8.22 7.96
N TYR A 194 -6.37 7.90 7.49
CA TYR A 194 -5.33 8.89 7.20
C TYR A 194 -5.27 9.35 5.74
N VAL A 195 -6.05 8.74 4.84
CA VAL A 195 -6.24 9.22 3.46
C VAL A 195 -7.35 10.28 3.43
N GLU A 196 -7.27 11.30 2.57
CA GLU A 196 -8.31 12.32 2.40
C GLU A 196 -9.30 12.00 1.28
#